data_AF-A0A9W6AGV9-F1
#
_entry.id   AF-A0A9W6AGV9-F1
#
_cell.length_a   1.000
_cell.length_b   1.000
_cell.length_c   1.000
_cell.angle_alpha   90.00
_cell.angle_beta   90.00
_cell.angle_gamma   90.00
#
_symmetry.space_group_name_H-M   'P 1'
#
loop_
_entity.id
_entity.type
_entity.pdbx_description
1 polymer ?
#
loop_
_entity_poly.entity_id
_entity_poly.type
_entity_poly.pdbx_seq_one_letter_code
_entity_poly.pdbx_strand_id
1 'polypeptide(L)'
;MLGLWCAGIVILLYFLYQRLSSPISKLPGPWYTKFTSLVIKYHEFSASRRVFIHQLHKQYGTIVRIAPNEVSFASLDAIREIYASGGSGYDKTELYDLFRQFGIKTMFSTLDKQTHSERKRQLADRYAMSNILREHHVSAIRDSAKAFASKCAAVAKSVDVYVYLHCYALDCVTHFMFSPSGLKSLTDENDFELMEEMTYHNSLQKNLLPYYLPHLAPYFPSWLLPRRAPKSNAYVHRVTAQTSPDEYSLLARLLRKDSSISRSQAAAECKDHMAAGIDTTGDGLCFLMWELSQPHNFRFQDRLYEDLRSAPEGTHIDRLPYLDAVIKEALRCAPPIPMSFPRYVPSGGRTIEGTFIPEGTIVSCQPYTVHRLDTKVFPDPDTFNPDRWMEEDGINERNRLFFAFSTGGRGCTGRNLATVEMKILLQEVYSRFQTTVAPDMTSSMEIDDQIISSRPKGQKCKLVFTPRKILDVGADWGLVDPQTGIFSADTRYNFRTDDGENIFLQTSGPKSPSGQLHLRLVFETGSRKYYWLNNVVAIGILTNVAETANTSLLRIDAWNMATDWNSTSFVNPSTTTTSG
;
A
#
# COMPACT_ATOMS: atom_id res chain seq x y z
N MET A 1 -4.41 -58.58 -24.76
CA MET A 1 -5.49 -58.17 -23.84
C MET A 1 -5.10 -58.43 -22.38
N LEU A 2 -4.94 -59.68 -21.93
CA LEU A 2 -4.59 -59.99 -20.52
C LEU A 2 -3.30 -59.30 -20.03
N GLY A 3 -2.23 -59.29 -20.83
CA GLY A 3 -0.96 -58.65 -20.46
C GLY A 3 -1.05 -57.12 -20.24
N LEU A 4 -1.94 -56.44 -20.96
CA LEU A 4 -2.17 -54.99 -20.78
C LEU A 4 -2.92 -54.72 -19.46
N TRP A 5 -3.88 -55.57 -19.11
CA TRP A 5 -4.58 -55.50 -17.82
C TRP A 5 -3.64 -55.78 -16.65
N CYS A 6 -2.81 -56.82 -16.73
CA CYS A 6 -1.80 -57.11 -15.72
C CYS A 6 -0.80 -55.97 -15.55
N ALA A 7 -0.30 -55.40 -16.65
CA ALA A 7 0.60 -54.25 -16.61
C ALA A 7 -0.08 -53.02 -15.97
N GLY A 8 -1.34 -52.74 -16.32
CA GLY A 8 -2.12 -51.67 -15.71
C GLY A 8 -2.32 -51.85 -14.20
N ILE A 9 -2.62 -53.07 -13.75
CA ILE A 9 -2.75 -53.39 -12.32
C ILE A 9 -1.43 -53.20 -11.59
N VAL A 10 -0.31 -53.67 -12.15
CA VAL A 10 1.03 -53.50 -11.54
C VAL A 10 1.39 -52.02 -11.42
N ILE A 11 1.15 -51.23 -12.47
CA ILE A 11 1.39 -49.77 -12.45
C ILE A 11 0.53 -49.10 -11.37
N LEU A 12 -0.76 -49.47 -11.27
CA LEU A 12 -1.67 -48.95 -10.27
C LEU A 12 -1.22 -49.30 -8.84
N LEU A 13 -0.87 -50.57 -8.60
CA LEU A 13 -0.38 -51.04 -7.29
C LEU A 13 0.94 -50.36 -6.91
N TYR A 14 1.85 -50.20 -7.87
CA TYR A 14 3.10 -49.47 -7.66
C TYR A 14 2.85 -48.01 -7.31
N PHE A 15 1.93 -47.34 -8.02
CA PHE A 15 1.54 -45.97 -7.72
C PHE A 15 0.90 -45.84 -6.32
N LEU A 16 -0.03 -46.74 -5.98
CA LEU A 16 -0.65 -46.77 -4.66
C LEU A 16 0.38 -47.01 -3.55
N TYR A 17 1.29 -47.97 -3.76
CA TYR A 17 2.38 -48.24 -2.83
C TYR A 17 3.24 -47.00 -2.62
N GLN A 18 3.76 -46.37 -3.68
CA GLN A 18 4.57 -45.16 -3.56
C GLN A 18 3.86 -44.04 -2.79
N ARG A 19 2.56 -43.82 -3.05
CA ARG A 19 1.78 -42.77 -2.38
C ARG A 19 1.53 -43.06 -0.91
N LEU A 20 1.23 -44.32 -0.57
CA LEU A 20 0.94 -44.72 0.80
C LEU A 20 2.21 -44.90 1.64
N SER A 21 3.33 -45.33 1.03
CA SER A 21 4.62 -45.50 1.70
C SER A 21 5.40 -44.19 1.87
N SER A 22 4.97 -43.11 1.23
CA SER A 22 5.61 -41.79 1.34
C SER A 22 5.65 -41.31 2.80
N PRO A 23 6.77 -40.76 3.30
CA PRO A 23 6.85 -40.23 4.67
C PRO A 23 5.75 -39.22 5.00
N ILE A 24 5.35 -38.41 4.00
CA ILE A 24 4.31 -37.39 4.16
C ILE A 24 2.88 -37.95 4.11
N SER A 25 2.68 -39.24 3.80
CA SER A 25 1.35 -39.89 3.78
C SER A 25 0.72 -40.00 5.19
N LYS A 26 1.56 -39.93 6.23
CA LYS A 26 1.18 -39.96 7.65
C LYS A 26 0.78 -38.59 8.20
N LEU A 27 1.13 -37.51 7.49
CA LEU A 27 0.77 -36.16 7.90
C LEU A 27 -0.76 -35.97 7.89
N PRO A 28 -1.28 -35.11 8.78
CA PRO A 28 -2.70 -34.79 8.81
C PRO A 28 -3.11 -33.99 7.55
N GLY A 29 -4.38 -34.07 7.20
CA GLY A 29 -4.94 -33.48 5.98
C GLY A 29 -5.94 -34.42 5.31
N PRO A 30 -6.72 -33.93 4.33
CA PRO A 30 -7.75 -34.72 3.69
C PRO A 30 -7.20 -36.01 3.04
N TRP A 31 -7.98 -37.08 3.02
CA TRP A 31 -7.52 -38.39 2.53
C TRP A 31 -7.09 -38.35 1.05
N TYR A 32 -7.77 -37.55 0.22
CA TYR A 32 -7.49 -37.45 -1.21
C TYR A 32 -6.14 -36.80 -1.51
N THR A 33 -5.57 -36.01 -0.57
CA THR A 33 -4.27 -35.37 -0.76
C THR A 33 -3.13 -36.37 -0.78
N LYS A 34 -3.37 -37.65 -0.44
CA LYS A 34 -2.41 -38.74 -0.67
C LYS A 34 -2.26 -39.08 -2.15
N PHE A 35 -3.29 -38.83 -2.96
CA PHE A 35 -3.38 -39.37 -4.33
C PHE A 35 -3.45 -38.29 -5.40
N THR A 36 -4.05 -37.13 -5.11
CA THR A 36 -4.30 -36.10 -6.13
C THR A 36 -4.05 -34.68 -5.65
N SER A 37 -3.54 -33.85 -6.56
CA SER A 37 -3.41 -32.38 -6.41
C SER A 37 -4.55 -31.61 -7.09
N LEU A 38 -5.54 -32.29 -7.67
CA LEU A 38 -6.61 -31.64 -8.44
C LEU A 38 -7.45 -30.67 -7.59
N VAL A 39 -7.71 -30.99 -6.32
CA VAL A 39 -8.52 -30.15 -5.45
C VAL A 39 -7.81 -28.83 -5.14
N ILE A 40 -6.52 -28.87 -4.80
CA ILE A 40 -5.79 -27.63 -4.50
C ILE A 40 -5.63 -26.76 -5.77
N LYS A 41 -5.45 -27.39 -6.94
CA LYS A 41 -5.44 -26.70 -8.24
C LYS A 41 -6.80 -26.06 -8.56
N TYR A 42 -7.91 -26.75 -8.28
CA TYR A 42 -9.25 -26.17 -8.42
C TYR A 42 -9.40 -24.89 -7.56
N HIS A 43 -8.94 -24.93 -6.31
CA HIS A 43 -8.96 -23.75 -5.45
C HIS A 43 -8.02 -22.63 -5.92
N GLU A 44 -6.94 -22.95 -6.64
CA GLU A 44 -6.09 -21.95 -7.29
C GLU A 44 -6.77 -21.30 -8.50
N PHE A 45 -7.38 -22.09 -9.39
CA PHE A 45 -8.14 -21.58 -10.54
C PHE A 45 -9.36 -20.77 -10.13
N SER A 46 -9.99 -21.11 -9.00
CA SER A 46 -11.16 -20.41 -8.46
C SER A 46 -10.83 -19.30 -7.46
N ALA A 47 -9.55 -18.93 -7.31
CA ALA A 47 -9.13 -17.85 -6.41
C ALA A 47 -9.62 -18.03 -4.95
N SER A 48 -9.60 -19.28 -4.47
CA SER A 48 -10.03 -19.64 -3.10
C SER A 48 -8.97 -20.43 -2.33
N ARG A 49 -7.75 -20.58 -2.88
CA ARG A 49 -6.65 -21.37 -2.32
C ARG A 49 -6.28 -20.96 -0.90
N ARG A 50 -6.15 -19.66 -0.61
CA ARG A 50 -5.80 -19.16 0.74
C ARG A 50 -6.82 -19.60 1.77
N VAL A 51 -8.10 -19.33 1.50
CA VAL A 51 -9.18 -19.62 2.45
C VAL A 51 -9.27 -21.12 2.67
N PHE A 52 -9.18 -21.91 1.60
CA PHE A 52 -9.16 -23.37 1.69
C PHE A 52 -8.02 -23.89 2.57
N ILE A 53 -6.77 -23.46 2.33
CA ILE A 53 -5.61 -23.86 3.15
C ILE A 53 -5.79 -23.41 4.61
N HIS A 54 -6.30 -22.19 4.84
CA HIS A 54 -6.54 -21.69 6.18
C HIS A 54 -7.55 -22.56 6.96
N GLN A 55 -8.65 -22.96 6.32
CA GLN A 55 -9.62 -23.86 6.95
C GLN A 55 -9.02 -25.23 7.28
N LEU A 56 -8.16 -25.76 6.41
CA LEU A 56 -7.44 -26.99 6.72
C LEU A 56 -6.54 -26.83 7.95
N HIS A 57 -5.83 -25.70 8.10
CA HIS A 57 -5.03 -25.45 9.31
C HIS A 57 -5.89 -25.32 10.58
N LYS A 58 -7.07 -24.69 10.49
CA LYS A 58 -8.02 -24.66 11.61
C LYS A 58 -8.49 -26.06 12.02
N GLN A 59 -8.60 -27.00 11.08
CA GLN A 59 -9.04 -28.37 11.33
C GLN A 59 -7.92 -29.31 11.78
N TYR A 60 -6.75 -29.22 11.16
CA TYR A 60 -5.68 -30.23 11.27
C TYR A 60 -4.45 -29.75 12.06
N GLY A 61 -4.37 -28.45 12.39
CA GLY A 61 -3.25 -27.86 13.13
C GLY A 61 -2.19 -27.18 12.25
N THR A 62 -0.97 -27.05 12.76
CA THR A 62 0.11 -26.26 12.13
C THR A 62 0.75 -26.93 10.92
N ILE A 63 0.58 -28.24 10.73
CA ILE A 63 1.13 -29.02 9.61
C ILE A 63 -0.04 -29.63 8.85
N VAL A 64 -0.10 -29.47 7.53
CA VAL A 64 -1.20 -30.03 6.71
C VAL A 64 -0.68 -30.52 5.36
N ARG A 65 -0.92 -31.78 5.00
CA ARG A 65 -0.73 -32.27 3.63
C ARG A 65 -1.86 -31.80 2.72
N ILE A 66 -1.54 -30.94 1.76
CA ILE A 66 -2.50 -30.34 0.82
C ILE A 66 -2.44 -30.96 -0.58
N ALA A 67 -1.35 -31.67 -0.91
CA ALA A 67 -1.25 -32.49 -2.12
C ALA A 67 -0.28 -33.68 -1.91
N PRO A 68 -0.17 -34.62 -2.87
CA PRO A 68 0.64 -35.84 -2.70
C PRO A 68 2.14 -35.59 -2.50
N ASN A 69 2.61 -34.40 -2.86
CA ASN A 69 3.97 -33.92 -2.72
C ASN A 69 4.01 -32.48 -2.18
N GLU A 70 2.95 -32.02 -1.50
CA GLU A 70 2.87 -30.64 -0.98
C GLU A 70 2.33 -30.60 0.45
N VAL A 71 3.05 -29.88 1.33
CA VAL A 71 2.74 -29.71 2.74
C VAL A 71 2.73 -28.21 3.09
N SER A 72 1.66 -27.77 3.75
CA SER A 72 1.54 -26.40 4.26
C SER A 72 1.82 -26.37 5.76
N PHE A 73 2.53 -25.33 6.20
CA PHE A 73 2.93 -25.08 7.57
C PHE A 73 2.44 -23.71 8.05
N ALA A 74 2.23 -23.56 9.35
CA ALA A 74 1.71 -22.33 9.94
C ALA A 74 2.35 -21.95 11.29
N SER A 75 3.53 -22.49 11.63
CA SER A 75 4.26 -22.14 12.85
C SER A 75 5.48 -21.23 12.61
N LEU A 76 5.99 -20.64 13.69
CA LEU A 76 7.24 -19.90 13.68
C LEU A 76 8.45 -20.77 13.32
N ASP A 77 8.48 -22.02 13.78
CA ASP A 77 9.60 -22.94 13.54
C ASP A 77 9.69 -23.31 12.06
N ALA A 78 8.55 -23.56 11.42
CA ALA A 78 8.51 -23.78 9.98
C ALA A 78 8.94 -22.53 9.20
N ILE A 79 8.54 -21.33 9.63
CA ILE A 79 8.99 -20.09 8.97
C ILE A 79 10.52 -19.95 9.05
N ARG A 80 11.10 -20.24 10.21
CA ARG A 80 12.55 -20.18 10.42
C ARG A 80 13.29 -21.20 9.55
N GLU A 81 12.80 -22.44 9.52
CA GLU A 81 13.42 -23.53 8.76
C GLU A 81 13.26 -23.38 7.25
N ILE A 82 12.13 -22.87 6.74
CA ILE A 82 11.88 -22.78 5.30
C ILE A 82 12.45 -21.49 4.70
N TYR A 83 12.41 -20.37 5.43
CA TYR A 83 12.67 -19.04 4.85
C TYR A 83 13.85 -18.28 5.48
N ALA A 84 14.19 -18.50 6.74
CA ALA A 84 15.23 -17.73 7.43
C ALA A 84 16.65 -18.28 7.17
N SER A 85 17.65 -17.69 7.84
CA SER A 85 19.06 -18.01 7.65
C SER A 85 19.44 -19.48 7.94
N GLY A 86 18.66 -20.19 8.78
CA GLY A 86 18.82 -21.63 9.03
C GLY A 86 18.40 -22.54 7.86
N GLY A 87 17.55 -22.03 6.96
CA GLY A 87 16.89 -22.74 5.87
C GLY A 87 17.46 -22.48 4.48
N SER A 88 18.76 -22.21 4.37
CA SER A 88 19.30 -21.61 3.15
C SER A 88 19.38 -22.56 1.94
N GLY A 89 18.74 -23.73 1.95
CA GLY A 89 18.76 -24.70 0.83
C GLY A 89 17.47 -24.76 0.01
N TYR A 90 16.40 -24.11 0.44
CA TYR A 90 15.08 -24.30 -0.15
C TYR A 90 14.89 -23.42 -1.38
N ASP A 91 14.80 -24.01 -2.57
CA ASP A 91 14.61 -23.26 -3.82
C ASP A 91 13.14 -22.98 -4.12
N LYS A 92 12.87 -21.89 -4.82
CA LYS A 92 11.51 -21.54 -5.25
C LYS A 92 11.03 -22.57 -6.27
N THR A 93 9.72 -22.85 -6.26
CA THR A 93 9.11 -23.72 -7.28
C THR A 93 8.92 -22.97 -8.60
N GLU A 94 8.66 -23.74 -9.65
CA GLU A 94 8.30 -23.28 -10.99
C GLU A 94 7.05 -22.38 -11.05
N LEU A 95 6.23 -22.33 -9.98
CA LEU A 95 5.15 -21.34 -9.86
C LEU A 95 5.63 -19.90 -10.06
N TYR A 96 6.86 -19.61 -9.65
CA TYR A 96 7.46 -18.28 -9.79
C TYR A 96 7.77 -17.91 -11.26
N ASP A 97 7.76 -18.87 -12.20
CA ASP A 97 7.92 -18.56 -13.63
C ASP A 97 6.71 -17.82 -14.22
N LEU A 98 5.56 -17.78 -13.51
CA LEU A 98 4.41 -16.93 -13.84
C LEU A 98 4.75 -15.43 -13.85
N PHE A 99 5.85 -15.03 -13.21
CA PHE A 99 6.27 -13.64 -13.03
C PHE A 99 7.40 -13.21 -13.96
N ARG A 100 7.72 -14.01 -14.98
CA ARG A 100 8.66 -13.61 -16.04
C ARG A 100 8.17 -12.36 -16.75
N GLN A 101 9.06 -11.41 -16.96
CA GLN A 101 8.78 -10.18 -17.72
C GLN A 101 9.47 -10.24 -19.07
N PHE A 102 8.72 -10.01 -20.15
CA PHE A 102 9.23 -10.13 -21.52
C PHE A 102 9.86 -11.51 -21.82
N GLY A 103 9.39 -12.57 -21.15
CA GLY A 103 9.97 -13.92 -21.24
C GLY A 103 11.28 -14.12 -20.47
N ILE A 104 11.77 -13.08 -19.78
CA ILE A 104 13.03 -13.07 -19.04
C ILE A 104 12.74 -13.29 -17.54
N LYS A 105 13.56 -14.11 -16.87
CA LYS A 105 13.48 -14.23 -15.41
C LYS A 105 14.05 -12.97 -14.75
N THR A 106 13.35 -12.42 -13.77
CA THR A 106 13.80 -11.32 -12.90
C THR A 106 14.40 -11.87 -11.61
N MET A 107 14.87 -10.99 -10.72
CA MET A 107 15.27 -11.36 -9.37
C MET A 107 14.15 -12.10 -8.63
N PHE A 108 12.89 -11.64 -8.74
CA PHE A 108 11.75 -12.28 -8.12
C PHE A 108 11.45 -13.68 -8.67
N SER A 109 11.50 -13.88 -10.00
CA SER A 109 11.20 -15.17 -10.63
C SER A 109 12.40 -16.13 -10.68
N THR A 110 13.60 -15.71 -10.26
CA THR A 110 14.78 -16.59 -10.19
C THR A 110 14.57 -17.67 -9.11
N LEU A 111 14.74 -18.93 -9.50
CA LEU A 111 14.36 -20.08 -8.68
C LEU A 111 15.44 -20.46 -7.67
N ASP A 112 16.66 -20.67 -8.17
CA ASP A 112 17.80 -21.10 -7.38
C ASP A 112 18.32 -19.98 -6.48
N LYS A 113 18.84 -20.36 -5.31
CA LYS A 113 19.25 -19.38 -4.30
C LYS A 113 20.45 -18.57 -4.73
N GLN A 114 21.42 -19.20 -5.38
CA GLN A 114 22.70 -18.56 -5.67
C GLN A 114 22.51 -17.41 -6.66
N THR A 115 21.90 -17.70 -7.81
CA THR A 115 21.60 -16.70 -8.84
C THR A 115 20.70 -15.60 -8.30
N HIS A 116 19.69 -15.96 -7.48
CA HIS A 116 18.83 -14.98 -6.82
C HIS A 116 19.65 -14.04 -5.91
N SER A 117 20.54 -14.60 -5.10
CA SER A 117 21.38 -13.81 -4.18
C SER A 117 22.32 -12.88 -4.92
N GLU A 118 22.90 -13.32 -6.03
CA GLU A 118 23.78 -12.50 -6.89
C GLU A 118 23.00 -11.34 -7.50
N ARG A 119 21.84 -11.60 -8.10
CA ARG A 119 20.94 -10.56 -8.66
C ARG A 119 20.48 -9.57 -7.60
N LYS A 120 20.02 -10.05 -6.44
CA LYS A 120 19.59 -9.18 -5.33
C LYS A 120 20.71 -8.25 -4.89
N ARG A 121 21.97 -8.72 -4.84
CA ARG A 121 23.13 -7.91 -4.48
C ARG A 121 23.37 -6.76 -5.46
N GLN A 122 23.03 -6.92 -6.74
CA GLN A 122 23.20 -5.90 -7.77
C GLN A 122 22.23 -4.70 -7.63
N LEU A 123 21.19 -4.81 -6.82
CA LEU A 123 20.18 -3.76 -6.61
C LEU A 123 19.92 -3.40 -5.15
N ALA A 124 20.51 -4.15 -4.21
CA ALA A 124 20.21 -4.03 -2.77
C ALA A 124 20.52 -2.65 -2.19
N ASP A 125 21.54 -1.95 -2.71
CA ASP A 125 21.92 -0.61 -2.25
C ASP A 125 20.81 0.42 -2.48
N ARG A 126 20.04 0.29 -3.57
CA ARG A 126 18.93 1.22 -3.87
C ARG A 126 17.74 1.05 -2.95
N TYR A 127 17.53 -0.16 -2.44
CA TYR A 127 16.47 -0.49 -1.50
C TYR A 127 16.90 -0.40 -0.02
N ALA A 128 18.17 -0.06 0.25
CA ALA A 128 18.63 0.20 1.60
C ALA A 128 17.88 1.41 2.20
N MET A 129 17.48 1.33 3.46
CA MET A 129 16.72 2.40 4.13
C MET A 129 17.44 3.75 4.03
N SER A 130 18.77 3.76 4.19
CA SER A 130 19.59 4.97 4.04
C SER A 130 19.56 5.59 2.64
N ASN A 131 19.31 4.80 1.60
CA ASN A 131 19.10 5.33 0.24
C ASN A 131 17.67 5.84 0.07
N ILE A 132 16.67 5.07 0.51
CA ILE A 132 15.24 5.46 0.40
C ILE A 132 14.94 6.77 1.13
N LEU A 133 15.58 7.03 2.27
CA LEU A 133 15.37 8.24 3.07
C LEU A 133 16.09 9.49 2.54
N ARG A 134 16.78 9.40 1.38
CA ARG A 134 17.36 10.59 0.75
C ARG A 134 16.27 11.54 0.29
N GLU A 135 16.51 12.84 0.42
CA GLU A 135 15.52 13.88 0.13
C GLU A 135 14.96 13.76 -1.29
N HIS A 136 15.75 13.35 -2.29
CA HIS A 136 15.26 13.14 -3.66
C HIS A 136 14.07 12.17 -3.75
N HIS A 137 14.11 11.05 -2.99
CA HIS A 137 13.01 10.09 -2.99
C HIS A 137 11.88 10.53 -2.05
N VAL A 138 12.23 11.03 -0.85
CA VAL A 138 11.25 11.46 0.16
C VAL A 138 10.40 12.64 -0.34
N SER A 139 11.00 13.61 -1.03
CA SER A 139 10.28 14.76 -1.58
C SER A 139 9.29 14.33 -2.65
N ALA A 140 9.69 13.44 -3.56
CA ALA A 140 8.80 12.91 -4.60
C ALA A 140 7.61 12.13 -4.00
N ILE A 141 7.86 11.28 -2.99
CA ILE A 141 6.79 10.57 -2.27
C ILE A 141 5.85 11.56 -1.56
N ARG A 142 6.40 12.62 -0.95
CA ARG A 142 5.63 13.67 -0.29
C ARG A 142 4.78 14.46 -1.28
N ASP A 143 5.30 14.75 -2.47
CA ASP A 143 4.56 15.45 -3.52
C ASP A 143 3.41 14.59 -4.05
N SER A 144 3.63 13.29 -4.27
CA SER A 144 2.56 12.35 -4.60
C SER A 144 1.51 12.25 -3.49
N ALA A 145 1.93 12.26 -2.22
CA ALA A 145 1.00 12.22 -1.08
C ALA A 145 0.14 13.50 -1.01
N LYS A 146 0.74 14.68 -1.23
CA LYS A 146 0.00 15.95 -1.32
C LYS A 146 -0.98 15.97 -2.49
N ALA A 147 -0.58 15.44 -3.65
CA ALA A 147 -1.45 15.34 -4.81
C ALA A 147 -2.65 14.42 -4.51
N PHE A 148 -2.42 13.27 -3.89
CA PHE A 148 -3.47 12.37 -3.42
C PHE A 148 -4.43 13.07 -2.45
N ALA A 149 -3.90 13.71 -1.39
CA ALA A 149 -4.71 14.38 -0.38
C ALA A 149 -5.53 15.52 -0.98
N SER A 150 -4.94 16.31 -1.88
CA SER A 150 -5.62 17.40 -2.58
C SER A 150 -6.77 16.90 -3.46
N LYS A 151 -6.56 15.79 -4.19
CA LYS A 151 -7.63 15.15 -4.98
C LYS A 151 -8.76 14.63 -4.11
N CYS A 152 -8.44 14.00 -2.98
CA CYS A 152 -9.46 13.49 -2.06
C CYS A 152 -10.26 14.62 -1.42
N ALA A 153 -9.60 15.70 -1.00
CA ALA A 153 -10.24 16.85 -0.34
C ALA A 153 -11.09 17.71 -1.31
N ALA A 154 -10.79 17.71 -2.61
CA ALA A 154 -11.57 18.44 -3.60
C ALA A 154 -12.96 17.83 -3.86
N VAL A 155 -13.20 16.58 -3.45
CA VAL A 155 -14.47 15.88 -3.67
C VAL A 155 -15.40 16.10 -2.49
N ALA A 156 -16.42 16.94 -2.68
CA ALA A 156 -17.31 17.41 -1.61
C ALA A 156 -18.18 16.34 -0.90
N LYS A 157 -18.31 15.13 -1.47
CA LYS A 157 -19.18 14.07 -0.91
C LYS A 157 -18.40 12.84 -0.49
N SER A 158 -17.91 12.07 -1.46
CA SER A 158 -17.24 10.79 -1.25
C SER A 158 -16.24 10.57 -2.37
N VAL A 159 -15.03 10.12 -2.04
CA VAL A 159 -13.99 9.80 -3.02
C VAL A 159 -13.71 8.30 -2.99
N ASP A 160 -13.62 7.68 -4.16
CA ASP A 160 -13.15 6.30 -4.28
C ASP A 160 -11.62 6.28 -4.18
N VAL A 161 -11.12 6.01 -2.97
CA VAL A 161 -9.67 6.02 -2.71
C VAL A 161 -8.97 4.84 -3.35
N TYR A 162 -9.68 3.75 -3.71
CA TYR A 162 -9.05 2.57 -4.33
C TYR A 162 -8.22 2.97 -5.56
N VAL A 163 -8.84 3.72 -6.47
CA VAL A 163 -8.22 4.20 -7.71
C VAL A 163 -7.01 5.08 -7.41
N TYR A 164 -7.18 6.08 -6.54
CA TYR A 164 -6.13 7.08 -6.28
C TYR A 164 -4.96 6.51 -5.47
N LEU A 165 -5.19 5.48 -4.66
CA LEU A 165 -4.13 4.77 -3.95
C LEU A 165 -3.24 3.97 -4.92
N HIS A 166 -3.82 3.39 -5.97
CA HIS A 166 -3.05 2.74 -7.03
C HIS A 166 -2.30 3.76 -7.90
N CYS A 167 -2.89 4.93 -8.17
CA CYS A 167 -2.16 6.04 -8.78
C CYS A 167 -0.97 6.48 -7.93
N TYR A 168 -1.19 6.70 -6.63
CA TYR A 168 -0.15 7.08 -5.68
C TYR A 168 1.00 6.07 -5.67
N ALA A 169 0.68 4.78 -5.53
CA ALA A 169 1.67 3.71 -5.52
C ALA A 169 2.46 3.63 -6.83
N LEU A 170 1.77 3.76 -7.98
CA LEU A 170 2.39 3.75 -9.30
C LEU A 170 3.35 4.95 -9.50
N ASP A 171 2.92 6.15 -9.11
CA ASP A 171 3.70 7.37 -9.24
C ASP A 171 4.98 7.28 -8.37
N CYS A 172 4.86 6.81 -7.13
CA CYS A 172 6.00 6.61 -6.24
C CYS A 172 7.00 5.56 -6.77
N VAL A 173 6.52 4.37 -7.15
CA VAL A 173 7.43 3.30 -7.61
C VAL A 173 8.09 3.66 -8.94
N THR A 174 7.36 4.26 -9.88
CA THR A 174 7.93 4.66 -11.18
C THR A 174 8.88 5.83 -11.05
N HIS A 175 8.64 6.76 -10.15
CA HIS A 175 9.65 7.76 -9.81
C HIS A 175 10.93 7.09 -9.28
N PHE A 176 10.83 6.19 -8.31
CA PHE A 176 11.99 5.45 -7.78
C PHE A 176 12.76 4.68 -8.87
N MET A 177 12.07 4.09 -9.84
CA MET A 177 12.71 3.28 -10.88
C MET A 177 13.26 4.09 -12.04
N PHE A 178 12.57 5.16 -12.43
CA PHE A 178 12.71 5.79 -13.74
C PHE A 178 12.92 7.30 -13.69
N SER A 179 13.06 7.91 -12.51
CA SER A 179 13.34 9.35 -12.37
C SER A 179 14.38 9.82 -13.40
N PRO A 180 14.12 10.96 -14.11
CA PRO A 180 12.96 11.85 -13.96
C PRO A 180 11.71 11.41 -14.74
N SER A 181 11.77 10.33 -15.53
CA SER A 181 10.70 9.82 -16.40
C SER A 181 9.61 9.00 -15.68
N GLY A 182 9.46 9.18 -14.36
CA GLY A 182 8.39 8.55 -13.57
C GLY A 182 7.00 9.03 -14.00
N LEU A 183 5.98 8.22 -13.74
CA LEU A 183 4.59 8.54 -14.07
C LEU A 183 4.00 9.55 -13.08
N LYS A 184 2.93 10.22 -13.51
CA LYS A 184 2.12 11.15 -12.71
C LYS A 184 0.63 10.88 -12.88
N SER A 185 0.23 9.62 -12.73
CA SER A 185 -1.15 9.13 -12.89
C SER A 185 -2.17 9.80 -11.98
N LEU A 186 -1.74 10.41 -10.87
CA LEU A 186 -2.61 11.28 -10.06
C LEU A 186 -3.02 12.55 -10.80
N THR A 187 -2.27 13.04 -11.79
CA THR A 187 -2.52 14.34 -12.44
C THR A 187 -2.58 14.29 -13.97
N ASP A 188 -2.05 13.24 -14.59
CA ASP A 188 -2.01 13.03 -16.04
C ASP A 188 -2.95 11.88 -16.45
N GLU A 189 -3.76 12.12 -17.47
CA GLU A 189 -4.78 11.17 -17.94
C GLU A 189 -4.19 9.96 -18.67
N ASN A 190 -3.10 10.13 -19.43
CA ASN A 190 -2.47 8.99 -20.12
C ASN A 190 -1.81 8.04 -19.13
N ASP A 191 -1.16 8.60 -18.10
CA ASP A 191 -0.56 7.82 -17.02
C ASP A 191 -1.64 7.14 -16.16
N PHE A 192 -2.80 7.79 -15.99
CA PHE A 192 -3.97 7.19 -15.35
C PHE A 192 -4.48 5.95 -16.11
N GLU A 193 -4.61 6.02 -17.43
CA GLU A 193 -5.01 4.85 -18.22
C GLU A 193 -3.99 3.69 -18.15
N LEU A 194 -2.71 3.99 -17.93
CA LEU A 194 -1.68 2.98 -17.71
C LEU A 194 -1.87 2.31 -16.34
N MET A 195 -2.16 3.08 -15.30
CA MET A 195 -2.54 2.56 -13.97
C MET A 195 -3.75 1.63 -14.09
N GLU A 196 -4.78 2.00 -14.86
CA GLU A 196 -5.96 1.16 -15.05
C GLU A 196 -5.62 -0.18 -15.73
N GLU A 197 -4.76 -0.17 -16.76
CA GLU A 197 -4.27 -1.39 -17.41
C GLU A 197 -3.55 -2.32 -16.42
N MET A 198 -2.82 -1.76 -15.45
CA MET A 198 -2.07 -2.56 -14.49
C MET A 198 -2.96 -3.14 -13.39
N THR A 199 -3.81 -2.31 -12.80
CA THR A 199 -4.59 -2.64 -11.58
C THR A 199 -5.79 -3.55 -11.87
N TYR A 200 -6.54 -3.28 -12.95
CA TYR A 200 -7.82 -3.96 -13.20
C TYR A 200 -7.68 -5.24 -14.04
N HIS A 201 -6.49 -5.57 -14.53
CA HIS A 201 -6.27 -6.73 -15.39
C HIS A 201 -5.85 -7.99 -14.63
N ASN A 202 -6.75 -8.99 -14.59
CA ASN A 202 -6.46 -10.33 -14.04
C ASN A 202 -5.59 -11.18 -14.99
N SER A 203 -4.32 -10.81 -15.18
CA SER A 203 -3.40 -11.51 -16.10
C SER A 203 -2.90 -12.85 -15.55
N LEU A 204 -2.64 -12.95 -14.24
CA LEU A 204 -2.03 -14.13 -13.61
C LEU A 204 -2.94 -15.36 -13.59
N GLN A 205 -4.23 -15.21 -13.32
CA GLN A 205 -5.18 -16.34 -13.33
C GLN A 205 -5.24 -17.02 -14.70
N LYS A 206 -5.16 -16.23 -15.78
CA LYS A 206 -5.11 -16.77 -17.15
C LYS A 206 -3.77 -17.44 -17.48
N ASN A 207 -2.69 -17.09 -16.78
CA ASN A 207 -1.39 -17.77 -16.92
C ASN A 207 -1.36 -19.17 -16.26
N LEU A 208 -2.34 -19.52 -15.40
CA LEU A 208 -2.40 -20.86 -14.80
C LEU A 208 -2.68 -21.97 -15.83
N LEU A 209 -3.44 -21.67 -16.88
CA LEU A 209 -3.73 -22.64 -17.94
C LEU A 209 -2.47 -23.06 -18.70
N PRO A 210 -1.67 -22.15 -19.28
CA PRO A 210 -0.39 -22.51 -19.90
C PRO A 210 0.63 -23.06 -18.91
N TYR A 211 0.54 -22.70 -17.63
CA TYR A 211 1.40 -23.28 -16.59
C TYR A 211 1.11 -24.76 -16.33
N TYR A 212 -0.16 -25.13 -16.12
CA TYR A 212 -0.52 -26.52 -15.82
C TYR A 212 -0.65 -27.41 -17.05
N LEU A 213 -1.02 -26.85 -18.20
CA LEU A 213 -1.29 -27.58 -19.43
C LEU A 213 -0.55 -26.94 -20.63
N PRO A 214 0.79 -26.83 -20.61
CA PRO A 214 1.54 -26.08 -21.62
C PRO A 214 1.37 -26.61 -23.04
N HIS A 215 1.22 -27.93 -23.21
CA HIS A 215 1.02 -28.56 -24.52
C HIS A 215 -0.41 -28.42 -25.05
N LEU A 216 -1.40 -28.19 -24.17
CA LEU A 216 -2.80 -28.03 -24.56
C LEU A 216 -3.21 -26.57 -24.69
N ALA A 217 -2.55 -25.67 -23.95
CA ALA A 217 -2.83 -24.23 -23.94
C ALA A 217 -2.96 -23.59 -25.34
N PRO A 218 -2.14 -23.93 -26.36
CA PRO A 218 -2.26 -23.35 -27.71
C PRO A 218 -3.58 -23.68 -28.42
N TYR A 219 -4.26 -24.76 -28.01
CA TYR A 219 -5.53 -25.20 -28.60
C TYR A 219 -6.75 -24.58 -27.90
N PHE A 220 -6.56 -23.90 -26.76
CA PHE A 220 -7.66 -23.21 -26.10
C PHE A 220 -7.95 -21.85 -26.77
N PRO A 221 -9.22 -21.42 -26.78
CA PRO A 221 -9.61 -20.10 -27.27
C PRO A 221 -8.80 -18.96 -26.66
N SER A 222 -8.45 -17.96 -27.47
CA SER A 222 -7.61 -16.82 -27.06
C SER A 222 -8.16 -15.99 -25.89
N TRP A 223 -9.46 -16.03 -25.63
CA TRP A 223 -10.07 -15.35 -24.47
C TRP A 223 -9.76 -16.03 -23.12
N LEU A 224 -9.41 -17.33 -23.14
CA LEU A 224 -8.88 -18.09 -22.00
C LEU A 224 -7.39 -17.83 -21.78
N LEU A 225 -6.70 -17.26 -22.77
CA LEU A 225 -5.30 -16.90 -22.67
C LEU A 225 -5.12 -15.49 -22.08
N PRO A 226 -3.95 -15.20 -21.47
CA PRO A 226 -3.67 -13.92 -20.86
C PRO A 226 -3.73 -12.78 -21.88
N ARG A 227 -4.37 -11.67 -21.53
CA ARG A 227 -4.27 -10.43 -22.29
C ARG A 227 -2.88 -9.84 -22.05
N ARG A 228 -2.24 -9.33 -23.12
CA ARG A 228 -0.98 -8.57 -22.99
C ARG A 228 -1.26 -7.22 -22.33
N ALA A 229 -0.27 -6.67 -21.64
CA ALA A 229 -0.30 -5.31 -21.06
C ALA A 229 0.52 -4.34 -21.96
N PRO A 230 0.00 -3.96 -23.15
CA PRO A 230 0.76 -3.23 -24.14
C PRO A 230 1.21 -1.85 -23.66
N LYS A 231 0.40 -1.10 -22.90
CA LYS A 231 0.75 0.27 -22.48
C LYS A 231 1.94 0.25 -21.53
N SER A 232 1.86 -0.56 -20.48
CA SER A 232 2.92 -0.68 -19.48
C SER A 232 4.20 -1.31 -20.06
N ASN A 233 4.09 -2.27 -20.99
CA ASN A 233 5.25 -2.82 -21.70
C ASN A 233 5.92 -1.77 -22.60
N ALA A 234 5.13 -1.01 -23.36
CA ALA A 234 5.64 0.06 -24.22
C ALA A 234 6.31 1.17 -23.40
N TYR A 235 5.71 1.56 -22.27
CA TYR A 235 6.28 2.53 -21.33
C TYR A 235 7.65 2.08 -20.83
N VAL A 236 7.77 0.86 -20.29
CA VAL A 236 9.05 0.36 -19.76
C VAL A 236 10.10 0.27 -20.87
N HIS A 237 9.77 -0.26 -22.05
CA HIS A 237 10.71 -0.30 -23.17
C HIS A 237 11.15 1.09 -23.63
N ARG A 238 10.23 2.05 -23.72
CA ARG A 238 10.53 3.44 -24.08
C ARG A 238 11.49 4.08 -23.09
N VAL A 239 11.18 3.99 -21.80
CA VAL A 239 11.97 4.65 -20.74
C VAL A 239 13.33 3.98 -20.55
N THR A 240 13.38 2.65 -20.61
CA THR A 240 14.66 1.91 -20.53
C THR A 240 15.54 2.10 -21.76
N ALA A 241 15.00 2.54 -22.89
CA ALA A 241 15.77 2.91 -24.08
C ALA A 241 16.35 4.34 -24.00
N GLN A 242 15.85 5.20 -23.11
CA GLN A 242 16.38 6.55 -22.92
C GLN A 242 17.81 6.51 -22.36
N THR A 243 18.61 7.52 -22.70
CA THR A 243 20.05 7.55 -22.47
C THR A 243 20.48 8.11 -21.12
N SER A 244 19.61 8.82 -20.39
CA SER A 244 20.00 9.57 -19.19
C SER A 244 19.01 9.42 -18.03
N PRO A 245 18.94 8.25 -17.37
CA PRO A 245 18.22 8.13 -16.11
C PRO A 245 18.93 8.94 -15.00
N ASP A 246 18.17 9.42 -14.03
CA ASP A 246 18.72 10.07 -12.83
C ASP A 246 19.59 9.10 -12.04
N GLU A 247 20.72 9.58 -11.50
CA GLU A 247 21.72 8.75 -10.80
C GLU A 247 21.14 7.97 -9.60
N TYR A 248 20.08 8.50 -8.99
CA TYR A 248 19.42 7.89 -7.84
C TYR A 248 18.39 6.81 -8.20
N SER A 249 18.00 6.73 -9.49
CA SER A 249 17.02 5.76 -9.97
C SER A 249 17.54 4.31 -9.96
N LEU A 250 16.62 3.35 -9.84
CA LEU A 250 16.95 1.93 -10.01
C LEU A 250 17.50 1.62 -11.41
N LEU A 251 16.92 2.23 -12.45
CA LEU A 251 17.36 2.02 -13.82
C LEU A 251 18.82 2.44 -14.02
N ALA A 252 19.21 3.60 -13.49
CA ALA A 252 20.61 4.04 -13.54
C ALA A 252 21.53 3.01 -12.88
N ARG A 253 21.16 2.49 -11.71
CA ARG A 253 21.93 1.45 -11.00
C ARG A 253 22.13 0.18 -11.81
N LEU A 254 21.08 -0.29 -12.49
CA LEU A 254 21.11 -1.51 -13.29
C LEU A 254 21.92 -1.34 -14.58
N LEU A 255 21.97 -0.13 -15.14
CA LEU A 255 22.68 0.19 -16.39
C LEU A 255 24.09 0.77 -16.19
N ARG A 256 24.62 0.82 -14.96
CA ARG A 256 26.00 1.27 -14.72
C ARG A 256 27.00 0.41 -15.49
N LYS A 257 28.15 0.99 -15.86
CA LYS A 257 29.20 0.32 -16.64
C LYS A 257 29.79 -0.93 -15.96
N ASP A 258 29.76 -0.97 -14.63
CA ASP A 258 30.21 -2.10 -13.80
C ASP A 258 29.13 -3.20 -13.64
N SER A 259 27.93 -2.98 -14.19
CA SER A 259 26.83 -3.94 -14.16
C SER A 259 26.96 -4.96 -15.29
N SER A 260 26.81 -6.24 -14.96
CA SER A 260 26.72 -7.33 -15.96
C SER A 260 25.31 -7.49 -16.55
N ILE A 261 24.37 -6.61 -16.18
CA ILE A 261 22.96 -6.70 -16.56
C ILE A 261 22.75 -6.08 -17.94
N SER A 262 22.20 -6.85 -18.87
CA SER A 262 21.81 -6.32 -20.19
C SER A 262 20.64 -5.34 -20.07
N ARG A 263 20.48 -4.44 -21.05
CA ARG A 263 19.35 -3.50 -21.06
C ARG A 263 17.99 -4.20 -21.06
N SER A 264 17.86 -5.33 -21.75
CA SER A 264 16.63 -6.14 -21.74
C SER A 264 16.36 -6.76 -20.37
N GLN A 265 17.40 -7.22 -19.66
CA GLN A 265 17.28 -7.70 -18.29
C GLN A 265 16.91 -6.55 -17.34
N ALA A 266 17.52 -5.37 -17.48
CA ALA A 266 17.15 -4.20 -16.68
C ALA A 266 15.69 -3.79 -16.90
N ALA A 267 15.20 -3.81 -18.15
CA ALA A 267 13.79 -3.58 -18.45
C ALA A 267 12.88 -4.62 -17.80
N ALA A 268 13.24 -5.90 -17.84
CA ALA A 268 12.50 -6.96 -17.17
C ALA A 268 12.44 -6.76 -15.64
N GLU A 269 13.58 -6.47 -15.00
CA GLU A 269 13.63 -6.16 -13.55
C GLU A 269 12.74 -4.95 -13.22
N CYS A 270 12.84 -3.84 -13.97
CA CYS A 270 12.02 -2.66 -13.69
C CYS A 270 10.52 -2.94 -13.92
N LYS A 271 10.13 -3.74 -14.93
CA LYS A 271 8.72 -4.11 -15.14
C LYS A 271 8.16 -4.93 -13.97
N ASP A 272 8.94 -5.85 -13.43
CA ASP A 272 8.58 -6.68 -12.28
C ASP A 272 8.46 -5.84 -11.01
N HIS A 273 9.43 -4.96 -10.76
CA HIS A 273 9.40 -4.05 -9.63
C HIS A 273 8.23 -3.05 -9.70
N MET A 274 7.88 -2.57 -10.89
CA MET A 274 6.71 -1.72 -11.13
C MET A 274 5.40 -2.44 -10.82
N ALA A 275 5.24 -3.67 -11.29
CA ALA A 275 4.05 -4.48 -10.99
C ALA A 275 3.96 -4.83 -9.50
N ALA A 276 5.09 -5.09 -8.84
CA ALA A 276 5.10 -5.36 -7.41
C ALA A 276 4.73 -4.13 -6.56
N GLY A 277 5.19 -2.94 -6.93
CA GLY A 277 4.99 -1.72 -6.14
C GLY A 277 3.59 -1.12 -6.22
N ILE A 278 2.87 -1.31 -7.32
CA ILE A 278 1.52 -0.73 -7.50
C ILE A 278 0.47 -1.46 -6.65
N ASP A 279 0.16 -2.72 -6.96
CA ASP A 279 -0.95 -3.45 -6.34
C ASP A 279 -0.70 -3.63 -4.84
N THR A 280 0.54 -3.98 -4.44
CA THR A 280 0.80 -4.30 -3.02
C THR A 280 0.69 -3.09 -2.10
N THR A 281 1.25 -1.94 -2.50
CA THR A 281 1.14 -0.69 -1.72
C THR A 281 -0.27 -0.12 -1.81
N GLY A 282 -0.88 -0.11 -3.01
CA GLY A 282 -2.23 0.38 -3.25
C GLY A 282 -3.31 -0.37 -2.47
N ASP A 283 -3.34 -1.70 -2.56
CA ASP A 283 -4.28 -2.54 -1.82
C ASP A 283 -4.01 -2.49 -0.30
N GLY A 284 -2.74 -2.52 0.11
CA GLY A 284 -2.35 -2.44 1.51
C GLY A 284 -2.84 -1.14 2.18
N LEU A 285 -2.65 -0.01 1.49
CA LEU A 285 -3.19 1.28 1.94
C LEU A 285 -4.71 1.32 1.90
N CYS A 286 -5.33 0.70 0.90
CA CYS A 286 -6.79 0.69 0.76
C CYS A 286 -7.46 0.00 1.96
N PHE A 287 -7.01 -1.20 2.30
CA PHE A 287 -7.50 -1.91 3.48
C PHE A 287 -7.18 -1.15 4.78
N LEU A 288 -5.98 -0.56 4.90
CA LEU A 288 -5.60 0.22 6.07
C LEU A 288 -6.53 1.43 6.27
N MET A 289 -6.74 2.23 5.23
CA MET A 289 -7.60 3.41 5.31
C MET A 289 -9.06 3.02 5.54
N TRP A 290 -9.52 1.90 4.98
CA TRP A 290 -10.82 1.32 5.27
C TRP A 290 -10.98 0.98 6.76
N GLU A 291 -10.01 0.29 7.35
CA GLU A 291 -10.02 -0.07 8.77
C GLU A 291 -10.04 1.17 9.67
N LEU A 292 -9.16 2.15 9.42
CA LEU A 292 -9.15 3.40 10.19
C LEU A 292 -10.44 4.21 10.06
N SER A 293 -11.16 4.07 8.95
CA SER A 293 -12.41 4.80 8.69
C SER A 293 -13.66 4.12 9.26
N GLN A 294 -13.52 2.94 9.87
CA GLN A 294 -14.63 2.28 10.55
C GLN A 294 -14.99 3.00 11.85
N PRO A 295 -16.29 3.17 12.19
CA PRO A 295 -16.72 3.81 13.43
C PRO A 295 -16.11 3.23 14.70
N HIS A 296 -15.94 1.90 14.75
CA HIS A 296 -15.36 1.20 15.90
C HIS A 296 -13.84 1.39 16.03
N ASN A 297 -13.17 1.91 15.00
CA ASN A 297 -11.72 2.13 14.94
C ASN A 297 -11.32 3.61 15.02
N PHE A 298 -12.27 4.54 15.16
CA PHE A 298 -11.97 5.97 15.26
C PHE A 298 -11.00 6.31 16.40
N ARG A 299 -11.03 5.56 17.52
CA ARG A 299 -10.05 5.71 18.60
C ARG A 299 -8.59 5.56 18.13
N PHE A 300 -8.33 4.67 17.18
CA PHE A 300 -6.98 4.48 16.63
C PHE A 300 -6.61 5.61 15.67
N GLN A 301 -7.59 6.12 14.93
CA GLN A 301 -7.42 7.25 14.03
C GLN A 301 -7.11 8.54 14.83
N ASP A 302 -7.84 8.77 15.93
CA ASP A 302 -7.62 9.92 16.82
C ASP A 302 -6.28 9.82 17.54
N ARG A 303 -5.93 8.64 18.06
CA ARG A 303 -4.59 8.41 18.63
C ARG A 303 -3.48 8.63 17.60
N LEU A 304 -3.66 8.16 16.36
CA LEU A 304 -2.70 8.40 15.28
C LEU A 304 -2.54 9.89 15.00
N TYR A 305 -3.66 10.64 14.94
CA TYR A 305 -3.63 12.09 14.79
C TYR A 305 -2.85 12.76 15.94
N GLU A 306 -3.14 12.40 17.19
CA GLU A 306 -2.47 12.94 18.38
C GLU A 306 -0.96 12.65 18.39
N ASP A 307 -0.55 11.42 18.08
CA ASP A 307 0.86 11.02 18.00
C ASP A 307 1.60 11.79 16.89
N LEU A 308 0.99 11.92 15.71
CA LEU A 308 1.59 12.67 14.59
C LEU A 308 1.73 14.17 14.92
N ARG A 309 0.76 14.73 15.64
CA ARG A 309 0.69 16.14 16.01
C ARG A 309 1.62 16.52 17.16
N SER A 310 1.84 15.60 18.08
CA SER A 310 2.72 15.78 19.24
C SER A 310 4.18 15.47 18.94
N ALA A 311 4.47 14.83 17.81
CA ALA A 311 5.83 14.59 17.34
C ALA A 311 6.60 15.93 17.19
N PRO A 312 7.83 16.04 17.71
CA PRO A 312 8.66 17.22 17.53
C PRO A 312 8.82 17.62 16.06
N GLU A 313 8.91 18.91 15.79
CA GLU A 313 9.15 19.40 14.43
C GLU A 313 10.43 18.79 13.83
N GLY A 314 10.37 18.35 12.58
CA GLY A 314 11.47 17.64 11.93
C GLY A 314 11.66 16.19 12.39
N THR A 315 10.74 15.62 13.18
CA THR A 315 10.76 14.18 13.49
C THR A 315 10.77 13.38 12.20
N HIS A 316 11.82 12.58 12.06
CA HIS A 316 12.01 11.78 10.88
C HIS A 316 10.97 10.65 10.82
N ILE A 317 10.47 10.34 9.61
CA ILE A 317 9.33 9.45 9.39
C ILE A 317 9.55 8.02 9.94
N ASP A 318 10.81 7.61 10.11
CA ASP A 318 11.19 6.33 10.69
C ASP A 318 11.12 6.28 12.24
N ARG A 319 10.80 7.40 12.91
CA ARG A 319 10.70 7.51 14.38
C ARG A 319 9.26 7.75 14.86
N LEU A 320 8.28 7.19 14.17
CA LEU A 320 6.85 7.30 14.49
C LEU A 320 6.30 5.91 14.89
N PRO A 321 6.47 5.47 16.15
CA PRO A 321 6.22 4.09 16.55
C PRO A 321 4.76 3.66 16.44
N TYR A 322 3.81 4.56 16.70
CA TYR A 322 2.40 4.22 16.55
C TYR A 322 1.96 4.15 15.10
N LEU A 323 2.55 4.97 14.22
CA LEU A 323 2.36 4.84 12.78
C LEU A 323 2.90 3.49 12.27
N ASP A 324 4.05 3.02 12.79
CA ASP A 324 4.55 1.67 12.54
C ASP A 324 3.57 0.59 13.01
N ALA A 325 2.99 0.75 14.20
CA ALA A 325 1.99 -0.16 14.74
C ALA A 325 0.74 -0.26 13.85
N VAL A 326 0.22 0.88 13.37
CA VAL A 326 -0.94 0.97 12.48
C VAL A 326 -0.66 0.23 11.15
N ILE A 327 0.48 0.50 10.52
CA ILE A 327 0.86 -0.15 9.26
C ILE A 327 1.05 -1.66 9.46
N LYS A 328 1.75 -2.07 10.53
CA LYS A 328 1.98 -3.49 10.80
C LYS A 328 0.69 -4.23 11.08
N GLU A 329 -0.25 -3.63 11.80
CA GLU A 329 -1.54 -4.27 12.05
C GLU A 329 -2.37 -4.40 10.78
N ALA A 330 -2.36 -3.37 9.91
CA ALA A 330 -3.06 -3.44 8.63
C ALA A 330 -2.51 -4.56 7.76
N LEU A 331 -1.18 -4.64 7.63
CA LEU A 331 -0.50 -5.70 6.87
C LEU A 331 -0.64 -7.09 7.53
N ARG A 332 -0.89 -7.15 8.85
CA ARG A 332 -1.22 -8.41 9.54
C ARG A 332 -2.62 -8.88 9.16
N CYS A 333 -3.60 -7.98 9.24
CA CYS A 333 -5.01 -8.23 8.95
C CYS A 333 -5.22 -8.53 7.46
N ALA A 334 -4.77 -7.65 6.59
CA ALA A 334 -4.92 -7.75 5.14
C ALA A 334 -3.54 -7.68 4.45
N PRO A 335 -2.72 -8.75 4.54
CA PRO A 335 -1.44 -8.79 3.85
C PRO A 335 -1.68 -8.76 2.33
N PRO A 336 -1.07 -7.83 1.57
CA PRO A 336 -1.30 -7.72 0.12
C PRO A 336 -0.93 -8.97 -0.67
N ILE A 337 -0.04 -9.81 -0.12
CA ILE A 337 0.29 -11.14 -0.66
C ILE A 337 -0.02 -12.17 0.44
N PRO A 338 -1.28 -12.64 0.56
CA PRO A 338 -1.68 -13.52 1.65
C PRO A 338 -1.33 -15.01 1.42
N MET A 339 -0.91 -15.35 0.20
CA MET A 339 -0.82 -16.73 -0.31
C MET A 339 0.43 -17.48 0.14
N SER A 340 0.46 -18.78 -0.14
CA SER A 340 1.59 -19.66 0.14
C SER A 340 2.86 -19.24 -0.61
N PHE A 341 4.03 -19.36 0.04
CA PHE A 341 5.34 -19.15 -0.59
C PHE A 341 6.06 -20.48 -0.84
N PRO A 342 5.72 -21.23 -1.90
CA PRO A 342 6.19 -22.59 -2.08
C PRO A 342 7.70 -22.69 -2.31
N ARG A 343 8.31 -23.71 -1.71
CA ARG A 343 9.71 -24.05 -1.83
C ARG A 343 9.90 -25.56 -1.96
N TYR A 344 10.96 -25.98 -2.65
CA TYR A 344 11.40 -27.36 -2.65
C TYR A 344 12.25 -27.67 -1.41
N VAL A 345 11.94 -28.79 -0.76
CA VAL A 345 12.83 -29.36 0.25
C VAL A 345 14.13 -29.78 -0.43
N PRO A 346 15.30 -29.31 0.05
CA PRO A 346 16.60 -29.59 -0.55
C PRO A 346 17.01 -31.05 -0.43
N SER A 347 18.15 -31.38 -1.06
CA SER A 347 18.66 -32.74 -1.04
C SER A 347 18.92 -33.29 0.36
N GLY A 348 18.60 -34.57 0.54
CA GLY A 348 18.65 -35.29 1.81
C GLY A 348 17.43 -35.12 2.73
N GLY A 349 16.43 -34.32 2.33
CA GLY A 349 15.24 -34.05 3.15
C GLY A 349 15.54 -33.13 4.34
N ARG A 350 14.50 -32.71 5.06
CA ARG A 350 14.61 -31.79 6.20
C ARG A 350 13.59 -32.11 7.29
N THR A 351 13.95 -31.85 8.53
CA THR A 351 13.02 -31.96 9.67
C THR A 351 12.38 -30.60 9.93
N ILE A 352 11.07 -30.51 9.78
CA ILE A 352 10.28 -29.28 9.99
C ILE A 352 9.24 -29.59 11.06
N GLU A 353 9.20 -28.80 12.15
CA GLU A 353 8.33 -29.05 13.31
C GLU A 353 8.43 -30.51 13.82
N GLY A 354 9.66 -31.01 13.95
CA GLY A 354 9.92 -32.38 14.41
C GLY A 354 9.55 -33.49 13.43
N THR A 355 9.05 -33.15 12.23
CA THR A 355 8.65 -34.14 11.22
C THR A 355 9.63 -34.14 10.03
N PHE A 356 10.13 -35.32 9.66
CA PHE A 356 10.97 -35.45 8.47
C PHE A 356 10.15 -35.34 7.18
N ILE A 357 10.54 -34.38 6.34
CA ILE A 357 9.98 -34.13 5.02
C ILE A 357 11.02 -34.52 3.97
N PRO A 358 10.68 -35.40 3.01
CA PRO A 358 11.63 -35.88 2.02
C PRO A 358 11.97 -34.80 0.99
N GLU A 359 13.16 -34.93 0.41
CA GLU A 359 13.64 -34.13 -0.73
C GLU A 359 12.59 -34.01 -1.84
N GLY A 360 12.54 -32.84 -2.49
CA GLY A 360 11.63 -32.59 -3.61
C GLY A 360 10.17 -32.38 -3.22
N THR A 361 9.82 -32.52 -1.94
CA THR A 361 8.50 -32.12 -1.43
C THR A 361 8.37 -30.59 -1.50
N ILE A 362 7.21 -30.10 -1.89
CA ILE A 362 6.88 -28.67 -1.84
C ILE A 362 6.41 -28.35 -0.42
N VAL A 363 7.05 -27.36 0.20
CA VAL A 363 6.66 -26.84 1.52
C VAL A 363 6.38 -25.35 1.45
N SER A 364 5.44 -24.88 2.26
CA SER A 364 5.11 -23.45 2.30
C SER A 364 4.49 -23.01 3.63
N CYS A 365 4.64 -21.74 3.95
CA CYS A 365 3.76 -21.00 4.85
C CYS A 365 3.02 -19.91 4.06
N GLN A 366 1.84 -19.52 4.53
CA GLN A 366 1.07 -18.39 3.96
C GLN A 366 0.82 -17.31 5.03
N PRO A 367 1.13 -16.02 4.77
CA PRO A 367 0.96 -14.95 5.75
C PRO A 367 -0.44 -14.91 6.37
N TYR A 368 -1.49 -15.12 5.56
CA TYR A 368 -2.87 -15.08 6.03
C TYR A 368 -3.13 -16.04 7.20
N THR A 369 -2.64 -17.29 7.12
CA THR A 369 -2.82 -18.30 8.17
C THR A 369 -1.90 -18.03 9.35
N VAL A 370 -0.62 -17.75 9.09
CA VAL A 370 0.37 -17.51 10.14
C VAL A 370 -0.08 -16.38 11.08
N HIS A 371 -0.65 -15.31 10.52
CA HIS A 371 -1.13 -14.16 11.28
C HIS A 371 -2.44 -14.40 12.06
N ARG A 372 -3.06 -15.58 11.90
CA ARG A 372 -4.41 -15.87 12.43
C ARG A 372 -4.53 -17.15 13.25
N LEU A 373 -3.64 -18.12 13.04
CA LEU A 373 -3.78 -19.44 13.65
C LEU A 373 -3.41 -19.43 15.14
N ASP A 374 -2.35 -18.70 15.51
CA ASP A 374 -1.88 -18.64 16.89
C ASP A 374 -2.52 -17.48 17.66
N THR A 375 -3.64 -17.77 18.32
CA THR A 375 -4.41 -16.79 19.12
C THR A 375 -3.73 -16.40 20.42
N LYS A 376 -2.66 -17.10 20.84
CA LYS A 376 -1.86 -16.67 22.00
C LYS A 376 -0.96 -15.49 21.62
N VAL A 377 -0.47 -15.47 20.37
CA VAL A 377 0.35 -14.37 19.87
C VAL A 377 -0.50 -13.23 19.33
N PHE A 378 -1.60 -13.55 18.64
CA PHE A 378 -2.55 -12.57 18.13
C PHE A 378 -3.96 -12.85 18.66
N PRO A 379 -4.29 -12.39 19.89
CA PRO A 379 -5.66 -12.43 20.41
C PRO A 379 -6.61 -11.67 19.48
N ASP A 380 -7.79 -12.24 19.25
CA ASP A 380 -8.80 -11.75 18.29
C ASP A 380 -8.18 -11.41 16.93
N PRO A 381 -7.61 -12.41 16.22
CA PRO A 381 -6.73 -12.16 15.08
C PRO A 381 -7.44 -11.54 13.87
N ASP A 382 -8.77 -11.60 13.80
CA ASP A 382 -9.52 -10.94 12.73
C ASP A 382 -9.87 -9.48 13.04
N THR A 383 -9.59 -8.99 14.26
CA THR A 383 -9.82 -7.61 14.67
C THR A 383 -8.58 -6.75 14.42
N PHE A 384 -8.77 -5.63 13.72
CA PHE A 384 -7.75 -4.59 13.58
C PHE A 384 -7.51 -3.91 14.93
N ASN A 385 -6.33 -4.12 15.53
CA ASN A 385 -5.94 -3.46 16.77
C ASN A 385 -4.44 -3.10 16.77
N PRO A 386 -4.06 -1.86 16.38
CA PRO A 386 -2.67 -1.40 16.40
C PRO A 386 -2.03 -1.42 17.78
N ASP A 387 -2.81 -1.25 18.86
CA ASP A 387 -2.28 -1.14 20.23
C ASP A 387 -1.51 -2.40 20.66
N ARG A 388 -1.81 -3.57 20.07
CA ARG A 388 -1.07 -4.83 20.35
C ARG A 388 0.42 -4.74 20.02
N TRP A 389 0.81 -3.83 19.12
CA TRP A 389 2.21 -3.60 18.77
C TRP A 389 2.93 -2.64 19.72
N MET A 390 2.17 -1.98 20.61
CA MET A 390 2.67 -1.09 21.65
C MET A 390 2.84 -1.81 22.99
N GLU A 391 2.23 -2.99 23.15
CA GLU A 391 2.41 -3.86 24.31
C GLU A 391 3.82 -4.47 24.31
N GLU A 392 4.55 -4.36 25.42
CA GLU A 392 5.88 -4.97 25.58
C GLU A 392 5.81 -6.50 25.69
N ASP A 393 4.80 -7.02 26.38
CA ASP A 393 4.62 -8.46 26.56
C ASP A 393 4.25 -9.14 25.23
N GLY A 394 5.00 -10.18 24.85
CA GLY A 394 4.81 -10.90 23.58
C GLY A 394 5.22 -10.14 22.31
N ILE A 395 5.84 -8.96 22.40
CA ILE A 395 6.23 -8.16 21.22
C ILE A 395 7.23 -8.90 20.32
N ASN A 396 8.12 -9.67 20.93
CA ASN A 396 9.14 -10.44 20.21
C ASN A 396 8.51 -11.55 19.38
N GLU A 397 7.55 -12.27 19.95
CA GLU A 397 6.79 -13.34 19.31
C GLU A 397 5.96 -12.78 18.15
N ARG A 398 5.23 -11.67 18.38
CA ARG A 398 4.48 -10.96 17.33
C ARG A 398 5.39 -10.54 16.18
N ASN A 399 6.55 -9.96 16.47
CA ASN A 399 7.53 -9.55 15.46
C ASN A 399 8.10 -10.73 14.68
N ARG A 400 8.35 -11.87 15.33
CA ARG A 400 8.89 -13.07 14.69
C ARG A 400 7.86 -13.76 13.78
N LEU A 401 6.57 -13.67 14.12
CA LEU A 401 5.46 -14.21 13.33
C LEU A 401 4.93 -13.23 12.26
N PHE A 402 5.33 -11.97 12.30
CA PHE A 402 4.99 -11.00 11.26
C PHE A 402 5.68 -11.36 9.94
N PHE A 403 4.90 -11.90 9.01
CA PHE A 403 5.35 -12.54 7.78
C PHE A 403 4.82 -11.86 6.50
N ALA A 404 4.23 -10.66 6.60
CA ALA A 404 3.70 -9.90 5.46
C ALA A 404 4.77 -9.60 4.38
N PHE A 405 6.02 -9.36 4.78
CA PHE A 405 7.15 -9.12 3.88
C PHE A 405 8.00 -10.37 3.65
N SER A 406 7.53 -11.55 4.06
CA SER A 406 8.35 -12.77 4.20
C SER A 406 9.59 -12.54 5.09
N THR A 407 10.55 -13.47 5.10
CA THR A 407 11.79 -13.35 5.88
C THR A 407 13.00 -13.97 5.17
N GLY A 408 14.19 -13.72 5.72
CA GLY A 408 15.46 -14.24 5.24
C GLY A 408 15.93 -13.70 3.87
N GLY A 409 16.81 -14.44 3.20
CA GLY A 409 17.49 -13.97 1.98
C GLY A 409 16.54 -13.67 0.82
N ARG A 410 15.36 -14.30 0.81
CA ARG A 410 14.29 -14.11 -0.19
C ARG A 410 13.13 -13.24 0.31
N GLY A 411 13.27 -12.58 1.46
CA GLY A 411 12.31 -11.58 1.94
C GLY A 411 12.18 -10.39 0.99
N CYS A 412 11.05 -9.69 1.08
CA CYS A 412 10.67 -8.58 0.20
C CYS A 412 11.79 -7.53 0.10
N THR A 413 12.25 -7.29 -1.13
CA THR A 413 13.26 -6.28 -1.43
C THR A 413 12.72 -4.86 -1.25
N GLY A 414 11.44 -4.64 -1.59
CA GLY A 414 10.79 -3.33 -1.53
C GLY A 414 10.30 -2.89 -0.14
N ARG A 415 10.52 -3.69 0.92
CA ARG A 415 9.96 -3.43 2.27
C ARG A 415 10.18 -2.01 2.77
N ASN A 416 11.39 -1.49 2.63
CA ASN A 416 11.73 -0.16 3.13
C ASN A 416 11.02 0.93 2.32
N LEU A 417 11.01 0.82 0.99
CA LEU A 417 10.32 1.75 0.09
C LEU A 417 8.82 1.78 0.40
N ALA A 418 8.16 0.61 0.40
CA ALA A 418 6.73 0.50 0.70
C ALA A 418 6.38 1.05 2.08
N THR A 419 7.22 0.79 3.10
CA THR A 419 6.99 1.34 4.45
C THR A 419 7.07 2.87 4.44
N VAL A 420 8.04 3.46 3.76
CA VAL A 420 8.20 4.92 3.68
C VAL A 420 7.05 5.55 2.88
N GLU A 421 6.65 4.96 1.76
CA GLU A 421 5.46 5.37 0.98
C GLU A 421 4.21 5.37 1.87
N MET A 422 3.91 4.24 2.51
CA MET A 422 2.74 4.13 3.40
C MET A 422 2.78 5.16 4.53
N LYS A 423 3.93 5.33 5.20
CA LYS A 423 4.07 6.28 6.29
C LYS A 423 3.84 7.72 5.87
N ILE A 424 4.44 8.15 4.75
CA ILE A 424 4.32 9.53 4.27
C ILE A 424 2.88 9.82 3.87
N LEU A 425 2.21 8.90 3.17
CA LEU A 425 0.81 9.09 2.80
C LEU A 425 -0.11 9.20 4.02
N LEU A 426 0.05 8.28 4.98
CA LEU A 426 -0.77 8.28 6.19
C LEU A 426 -0.51 9.51 7.05
N GLN A 427 0.73 9.96 7.15
CA GLN A 427 1.06 11.23 7.81
C GLN A 427 0.37 12.40 7.12
N GLU A 428 0.44 12.50 5.80
CA GLU A 428 -0.19 13.59 5.02
C GLU A 428 -1.72 13.61 5.19
N VAL A 429 -2.37 12.44 5.18
CA VAL A 429 -3.83 12.34 5.32
C VAL A 429 -4.27 12.56 6.77
N TYR A 430 -3.77 11.75 7.70
CA TYR A 430 -4.31 11.68 9.06
C TYR A 430 -3.81 12.79 9.98
N SER A 431 -2.82 13.59 9.59
CA SER A 431 -2.49 14.85 10.29
C SER A 431 -3.46 15.99 9.96
N ARG A 432 -4.27 15.86 8.90
CA ARG A 432 -5.11 16.94 8.35
C ARG A 432 -6.59 16.61 8.28
N PHE A 433 -6.92 15.33 8.13
CA PHE A 433 -8.27 14.87 7.87
C PHE A 433 -8.68 13.79 8.85
N GLN A 434 -9.97 13.78 9.17
CA GLN A 434 -10.67 12.60 9.65
C GLN A 434 -11.30 11.90 8.44
N THR A 435 -11.15 10.58 8.34
CA THR A 435 -11.80 9.79 7.28
C THR A 435 -12.91 8.92 7.85
N THR A 436 -14.01 8.82 7.11
CA THR A 436 -15.16 7.95 7.45
C THR A 436 -15.62 7.20 6.21
N VAL A 437 -16.22 6.02 6.39
CA VAL A 437 -16.84 5.28 5.27
C VAL A 437 -17.99 6.10 4.70
N ALA A 438 -18.00 6.27 3.38
CA ALA A 438 -19.06 7.03 2.74
C ALA A 438 -20.42 6.31 2.86
N PRO A 439 -21.53 7.03 3.09
CA PRO A 439 -22.86 6.41 3.19
C PRO A 439 -23.29 5.66 1.91
N ASP A 440 -22.73 6.01 0.75
CA ASP A 440 -22.99 5.39 -0.55
C ASP A 440 -21.99 4.27 -0.89
N MET A 441 -21.15 3.85 0.06
CA MET A 441 -20.24 2.72 -0.08
C MET A 441 -21.00 1.40 0.05
N THR A 442 -21.35 0.78 -1.08
CA THR A 442 -22.05 -0.52 -1.14
C THR A 442 -21.18 -1.69 -1.60
N SER A 443 -19.96 -1.41 -2.07
CA SER A 443 -19.03 -2.43 -2.55
C SER A 443 -18.45 -3.26 -1.41
N SER A 444 -18.18 -4.54 -1.66
CA SER A 444 -17.58 -5.43 -0.66
C SER A 444 -16.08 -5.16 -0.50
N MET A 445 -15.65 -5.03 0.75
CA MET A 445 -14.24 -4.97 1.17
C MET A 445 -13.72 -6.33 1.64
N GLU A 446 -14.40 -7.43 1.32
CA GLU A 446 -13.83 -8.77 1.52
C GLU A 446 -12.52 -8.91 0.72
N ILE A 447 -11.52 -9.58 1.30
CA ILE A 447 -10.28 -9.91 0.61
C ILE A 447 -10.57 -10.91 -0.52
N ASP A 448 -10.33 -10.48 -1.75
CA ASP A 448 -10.42 -11.26 -2.99
C ASP A 448 -9.03 -11.65 -3.49
N ASP A 449 -8.83 -12.92 -3.86
CA ASP A 449 -7.53 -13.46 -4.22
C ASP A 449 -7.26 -13.27 -5.73
N GLN A 450 -6.10 -12.72 -6.10
CA GLN A 450 -5.62 -12.64 -7.48
C GLN A 450 -4.45 -13.61 -7.71
N ILE A 451 -4.68 -14.90 -7.42
CA ILE A 451 -3.69 -15.98 -7.43
C ILE A 451 -2.60 -15.83 -6.36
N ILE A 452 -1.86 -14.72 -6.34
CA ILE A 452 -0.76 -14.46 -5.40
C ILE A 452 -1.02 -13.20 -4.56
N SER A 453 -1.45 -12.10 -5.17
CA SER A 453 -1.87 -10.87 -4.47
C SER A 453 -3.34 -10.95 -4.03
N SER A 454 -3.78 -9.96 -3.26
CA SER A 454 -5.19 -9.78 -2.91
C SER A 454 -5.61 -8.33 -2.92
N ARG A 455 -6.88 -8.09 -3.21
CA ARG A 455 -7.50 -6.77 -3.30
C ARG A 455 -8.89 -6.77 -2.68
N PRO A 456 -9.55 -5.61 -2.50
CA PRO A 456 -10.96 -5.57 -2.17
C PRO A 456 -11.80 -6.19 -3.29
N LYS A 457 -12.71 -7.11 -2.94
CA LYS A 457 -13.61 -7.79 -3.88
C LYS A 457 -14.39 -6.84 -4.80
N GLY A 458 -14.87 -5.73 -4.23
CA GLY A 458 -15.60 -4.70 -4.95
C GLY A 458 -14.74 -3.72 -5.74
N GLN A 459 -13.41 -3.77 -5.59
CA GLN A 459 -12.43 -2.87 -6.25
C GLN A 459 -12.80 -1.39 -6.14
N LYS A 460 -13.37 -1.01 -4.99
CA LYS A 460 -13.83 0.33 -4.65
C LYS A 460 -13.71 0.52 -3.16
N CYS A 461 -13.35 1.70 -2.72
CA CYS A 461 -13.35 2.10 -1.32
C CYS A 461 -13.73 3.57 -1.24
N LYS A 462 -15.00 3.86 -0.97
CA LYS A 462 -15.48 5.24 -0.89
C LYS A 462 -15.37 5.78 0.53
N LEU A 463 -14.59 6.84 0.69
CA LEU A 463 -14.37 7.52 1.96
C LEU A 463 -14.79 9.01 1.86
N VAL A 464 -15.16 9.58 3.00
CA VAL A 464 -15.38 11.02 3.18
C VAL A 464 -14.22 11.59 3.95
N PHE A 465 -13.58 12.63 3.40
CA PHE A 465 -12.47 13.34 4.03
C PHE A 465 -13.03 14.60 4.67
N THR A 466 -13.09 14.62 6.00
CA THR A 466 -13.49 15.80 6.77
C THR A 466 -12.23 16.47 7.28
N PRO A 467 -11.92 17.72 6.88
CA PRO A 467 -10.82 18.46 7.48
C PRO A 467 -11.00 18.47 9.01
N ARG A 468 -9.95 18.14 9.76
CA ARG A 468 -9.97 18.32 11.22
C ARG A 468 -10.05 19.83 11.49
N LYS A 469 -11.14 20.26 12.13
CA LYS A 469 -11.61 21.66 12.14
C LYS A 469 -10.83 22.50 13.16
N ILE A 470 -10.57 23.76 12.80
CA ILE A 470 -10.51 24.81 13.81
C ILE A 470 -11.97 25.08 14.23
N LEU A 471 -12.30 24.91 15.51
CA LEU A 471 -13.63 25.26 16.03
C LEU A 471 -13.72 26.80 16.15
N ASP A 472 -14.75 27.39 15.56
CA ASP A 472 -15.12 28.76 15.89
C ASP A 472 -15.73 28.76 17.30
N VAL A 473 -15.13 29.49 18.25
CA VAL A 473 -15.67 29.63 19.62
C VAL A 473 -16.31 30.99 19.88
N GLY A 474 -16.52 31.77 18.81
CA GLY A 474 -17.18 33.07 18.87
C GLY A 474 -16.21 34.24 19.06
N ALA A 475 -16.63 35.38 18.53
CA ALA A 475 -16.10 36.69 18.88
C ALA A 475 -16.58 37.09 20.29
N ASP A 476 -15.81 37.93 20.97
CA ASP A 476 -16.37 38.81 22.01
C ASP A 476 -17.37 39.74 21.27
N TRP A 477 -18.65 39.71 21.65
CA TRP A 477 -19.72 40.29 20.82
C TRP A 477 -19.59 41.81 20.71
N GLY A 478 -19.09 42.24 19.57
CA GLY A 478 -19.05 43.63 19.11
C GLY A 478 -18.76 43.70 17.62
N LEU A 479 -19.44 42.88 16.79
CA LEU A 479 -19.38 42.99 15.32
C LEU A 479 -19.84 44.36 14.84
N VAL A 480 -20.49 45.13 15.72
CA VAL A 480 -20.78 46.54 15.57
C VAL A 480 -20.48 47.24 16.89
N ASP A 481 -19.99 48.47 16.84
CA ASP A 481 -19.94 49.33 18.02
C ASP A 481 -21.37 49.39 18.63
N PRO A 482 -21.58 48.99 19.89
CA PRO A 482 -22.91 48.94 20.50
C PRO A 482 -23.64 50.29 20.55
N GLN A 483 -22.91 51.40 20.47
CA GLN A 483 -23.44 52.75 20.45
C GLN A 483 -23.82 53.21 19.04
N THR A 484 -23.16 52.70 18.00
CA THR A 484 -23.32 53.22 16.63
C THR A 484 -23.87 52.22 15.60
N GLY A 485 -23.85 50.92 15.90
CA GLY A 485 -24.34 49.88 14.99
C GLY A 485 -23.45 49.66 13.75
N ILE A 486 -22.21 50.15 13.75
CA ILE A 486 -21.29 50.08 12.60
C ILE A 486 -20.22 49.00 12.82
N PHE A 487 -19.96 48.18 11.79
CA PHE A 487 -18.90 47.18 11.78
C PHE A 487 -17.51 47.81 11.94
N SER A 488 -16.76 47.37 12.95
CA SER A 488 -15.38 47.77 13.12
C SER A 488 -14.45 46.71 12.54
N ALA A 489 -13.73 47.10 11.49
CA ALA A 489 -12.66 46.31 10.90
C ALA A 489 -11.51 46.03 11.88
N ASP A 490 -11.42 46.71 13.03
CA ASP A 490 -10.42 46.49 14.08
C ASP A 490 -10.99 45.58 15.20
N THR A 491 -11.31 44.33 14.85
CA THR A 491 -11.90 43.34 15.76
C THR A 491 -10.97 42.16 15.94
N ARG A 492 -10.87 41.65 17.17
CA ARG A 492 -10.12 40.43 17.49
C ARG A 492 -11.09 39.26 17.67
N TYR A 493 -11.05 38.31 16.77
CA TYR A 493 -11.81 37.07 16.81
C TYR A 493 -11.02 36.03 17.61
N ASN A 494 -11.72 35.17 18.36
CA ASN A 494 -11.11 34.03 19.02
C ASN A 494 -11.61 32.74 18.38
N PHE A 495 -10.69 31.98 17.81
CA PHE A 495 -10.92 30.63 17.35
C PHE A 495 -10.33 29.66 18.36
N ARG A 496 -10.96 28.51 18.54
CA ARG A 496 -10.39 27.42 19.34
C ARG A 496 -10.21 26.23 18.44
N THR A 497 -9.02 25.71 18.34
CA THR A 497 -8.80 24.51 17.54
C THR A 497 -9.52 23.31 18.19
N ASP A 498 -9.78 22.26 17.40
CA ASP A 498 -10.35 21.02 17.90
C ASP A 498 -9.51 20.37 19.01
N ASP A 499 -8.19 20.59 19.00
CA ASP A 499 -7.28 20.19 20.06
C ASP A 499 -7.19 21.19 21.23
N GLY A 500 -8.05 22.21 21.25
CA GLY A 500 -8.31 23.06 22.41
C GLY A 500 -7.47 24.34 22.51
N GLU A 501 -6.63 24.65 21.53
CA GLU A 501 -5.75 25.83 21.52
C GLU A 501 -6.48 27.09 21.04
N ASN A 502 -6.16 28.25 21.60
CA ASN A 502 -6.74 29.51 21.16
C ASN A 502 -5.91 30.14 20.03
N ILE A 503 -6.57 30.55 18.95
CA ILE A 503 -6.02 31.35 17.86
C ILE A 503 -6.84 32.63 17.80
N PHE A 504 -6.19 33.74 18.04
CA PHE A 504 -6.80 35.04 17.85
C PHE A 504 -6.55 35.51 16.42
N LEU A 505 -7.54 36.14 15.82
CA LEU A 505 -7.41 36.81 14.53
C LEU A 505 -7.78 38.26 14.73
N GLN A 506 -6.82 39.15 14.54
CA GLN A 506 -7.08 40.57 14.47
C GLN A 506 -7.33 40.94 13.01
N THR A 507 -8.52 41.46 12.72
CA THR A 507 -8.76 42.20 11.49
C THR A 507 -8.30 43.65 11.69
N SER A 508 -7.85 44.32 10.63
CA SER A 508 -7.68 45.77 10.61
C SER A 508 -7.97 46.32 9.21
N GLY A 509 -8.66 47.47 9.12
CA GLY A 509 -9.07 48.03 7.84
C GLY A 509 -10.04 49.21 7.96
N PRO A 510 -10.59 49.72 6.84
CA PRO A 510 -11.50 50.86 6.85
C PRO A 510 -12.83 50.56 7.55
N LYS A 511 -13.37 51.55 8.28
CA LYS A 511 -14.54 51.43 9.18
C LYS A 511 -15.90 51.28 8.49
N SER A 512 -15.99 51.29 7.15
CA SER A 512 -17.28 51.25 6.42
C SER A 512 -17.23 50.28 5.26
N PRO A 513 -18.14 49.28 5.15
CA PRO A 513 -18.18 48.32 4.05
C PRO A 513 -18.56 48.98 2.71
N SER A 514 -17.74 48.85 1.66
CA SER A 514 -18.06 49.26 0.28
C SER A 514 -18.06 48.07 -0.70
N GLY A 515 -18.08 46.83 -0.20
CA GLY A 515 -18.12 45.62 -1.04
C GLY A 515 -16.84 45.28 -1.82
N GLN A 516 -15.80 46.12 -1.72
CA GLN A 516 -14.48 45.93 -2.34
C GLN A 516 -13.32 46.06 -1.32
N LEU A 517 -13.59 45.86 -0.04
CA LEU A 517 -12.62 46.15 1.01
C LEU A 517 -11.69 44.99 1.31
N HIS A 518 -10.41 45.34 1.39
CA HIS A 518 -9.32 44.50 1.88
C HIS A 518 -9.13 44.76 3.38
N LEU A 519 -9.35 43.73 4.20
CA LEU A 519 -8.98 43.67 5.61
C LEU A 519 -7.56 43.11 5.71
N ARG A 520 -6.70 43.73 6.49
CA ARG A 520 -5.49 43.06 6.97
C ARG A 520 -5.90 42.08 8.06
N LEU A 521 -5.44 40.85 7.95
CA LEU A 521 -5.66 39.78 8.90
C LEU A 521 -4.33 39.43 9.56
N VAL A 522 -4.27 39.54 10.88
CA VAL A 522 -3.10 39.19 11.69
C VAL A 522 -3.54 38.10 12.66
N PHE A 523 -2.92 36.94 12.56
CA PHE A 523 -3.19 35.86 13.50
C PHE A 523 -2.24 35.98 14.68
N GLU A 524 -2.75 35.68 15.87
CA GLU A 524 -1.99 35.68 17.11
C GLU A 524 -2.35 34.43 17.91
N THR A 525 -1.35 33.72 18.38
CA THR A 525 -1.56 32.57 19.26
C THR A 525 -0.39 32.41 20.20
N GLY A 526 -0.70 32.10 21.47
CA GLY A 526 0.28 31.67 22.46
C GLY A 526 0.64 30.19 22.33
N SER A 527 -0.05 29.45 21.44
CA SER A 527 0.20 28.05 21.21
C SER A 527 1.51 27.85 20.46
N ARG A 528 2.45 27.11 21.05
CA ARG A 528 3.71 26.75 20.37
C ARG A 528 3.45 26.01 19.05
N LYS A 529 2.38 25.22 19.00
CA LYS A 529 1.99 24.43 17.82
C LYS A 529 1.54 25.31 16.65
N TYR A 530 0.82 26.37 16.95
CA TYR A 530 0.24 27.26 15.95
C TYR A 530 1.05 28.55 15.77
N TYR A 531 2.23 28.65 16.38
CA TYR A 531 3.04 29.87 16.41
C TYR A 531 3.40 30.39 15.02
N TRP A 532 3.45 29.52 14.01
CA TRP A 532 3.66 29.93 12.62
C TRP A 532 2.57 30.88 12.10
N LEU A 533 1.34 30.80 12.63
CA LEU A 533 0.26 31.74 12.31
C LEU A 533 0.61 33.17 12.68
N ASN A 534 1.44 33.39 13.71
CA ASN A 534 1.92 34.73 14.09
C ASN A 534 2.74 35.40 12.97
N ASN A 535 3.25 34.62 12.01
CA ASN A 535 3.97 35.12 10.84
C ASN A 535 3.10 35.23 9.60
N VAL A 536 1.81 34.87 9.68
CA VAL A 536 0.87 34.97 8.57
C VAL A 536 0.19 36.32 8.62
N VAL A 537 0.43 37.13 7.58
CA VAL A 537 -0.41 38.29 7.26
C VAL A 537 -1.22 37.93 6.03
N ALA A 538 -2.54 38.02 6.17
CA ALA A 538 -3.46 37.76 5.07
C ALA A 538 -4.25 39.02 4.71
N ILE A 539 -4.74 39.06 3.46
CA ILE A 539 -5.71 40.06 3.03
C ILE A 539 -7.07 39.37 2.95
N GLY A 540 -8.07 39.92 3.63
CA GLY A 540 -9.45 39.47 3.63
C GLY A 540 -10.32 40.33 2.72
N ILE A 541 -11.12 39.76 1.80
CA ILE A 541 -12.17 40.53 1.11
C ILE A 541 -13.48 40.39 1.89
N LEU A 542 -14.03 41.51 2.35
CA LEU A 542 -15.31 41.55 3.02
C LEU A 542 -16.46 41.65 2.00
N THR A 543 -17.29 40.61 1.91
CA THR A 543 -18.46 40.57 1.02
C THR A 543 -19.73 40.48 1.85
N ASN A 544 -20.71 41.34 1.59
CA ASN A 544 -22.05 41.20 2.17
C ASN A 544 -22.80 40.10 1.40
N VAL A 545 -23.28 39.08 2.11
CA VAL A 545 -23.86 37.87 1.50
C VAL A 545 -25.36 37.78 1.71
N ALA A 546 -25.91 38.41 2.75
CA ALA A 546 -27.33 38.45 3.04
C ALA A 546 -27.65 39.49 4.12
N GLU A 547 -28.79 40.17 3.99
CA GLU A 547 -29.31 41.08 5.00
C GLU A 547 -30.76 40.66 5.33
N THR A 548 -31.04 40.39 6.60
CA THR A 548 -32.41 40.24 7.13
C THR A 548 -32.72 41.41 8.05
N ALA A 549 -33.99 41.59 8.40
CA ALA A 549 -34.45 42.71 9.24
C ALA A 549 -33.65 42.92 10.54
N ASN A 550 -33.01 41.87 11.06
CA ASN A 550 -32.26 41.93 12.32
C ASN A 550 -30.81 41.40 12.24
N THR A 551 -30.32 41.00 11.05
CA THR A 551 -28.96 40.43 10.92
C THR A 551 -28.34 40.72 9.56
N SER A 552 -27.05 41.06 9.52
CA SER A 552 -26.25 41.12 8.30
C SER A 552 -25.20 40.00 8.31
N LEU A 553 -25.06 39.26 7.21
CA LEU A 553 -24.06 38.20 7.05
C LEU A 553 -22.88 38.72 6.22
N LEU A 554 -21.67 38.63 6.76
CA LEU A 554 -20.43 39.02 6.11
C LEU A 554 -19.56 37.78 5.84
N ARG A 555 -19.08 37.61 4.61
CA ARG A 555 -18.05 36.63 4.24
C ARG A 555 -16.71 37.34 4.18
N ILE A 556 -15.69 36.75 4.81
CA ILE A 556 -14.30 37.17 4.67
C ILE A 556 -13.55 36.06 3.93
N ASP A 557 -13.16 36.35 2.69
CA ASP A 557 -12.30 35.47 1.90
C ASP A 557 -10.83 35.87 2.18
N ALA A 558 -9.96 34.97 2.62
CA ALA A 558 -8.59 35.31 3.06
C ALA A 558 -7.50 34.71 2.15
N TRP A 559 -6.49 35.52 1.80
CA TRP A 559 -5.33 35.10 1.00
C TRP A 559 -4.02 35.30 1.78
N ASN A 560 -3.21 34.24 1.88
CA ASN A 560 -1.92 34.25 2.56
C ASN A 560 -0.82 34.90 1.69
N MET A 561 -0.18 35.93 2.22
CA MET A 561 0.95 36.62 1.58
C MET A 561 2.23 36.24 2.31
N ALA A 562 2.78 35.06 2.03
CA ALA A 562 3.96 34.53 2.73
C ALA A 562 5.29 35.27 2.40
N THR A 563 5.25 36.40 1.69
CA THR A 563 6.40 37.27 1.40
C THR A 563 5.96 38.73 1.29
N ASP A 564 6.83 39.66 1.69
CA ASP A 564 6.61 41.12 1.77
C ASP A 564 5.69 41.67 0.67
N TRP A 565 4.60 42.31 1.12
CA TRP A 565 3.56 42.97 0.31
C TRP A 565 4.09 43.97 -0.73
N ASN A 566 5.35 44.40 -0.61
CA ASN A 566 6.00 45.32 -1.53
C ASN A 566 6.34 44.74 -2.91
N SER A 567 6.19 43.43 -3.13
CA SER A 567 6.63 42.77 -4.38
C SER A 567 5.49 42.17 -5.23
N THR A 568 4.23 42.33 -4.84
CA THR A 568 3.09 41.74 -5.56
C THR A 568 2.37 42.76 -6.44
N SER A 569 2.46 42.60 -7.76
CA SER A 569 1.69 43.36 -8.73
C SER A 569 0.25 42.83 -8.80
N PHE A 570 -0.73 43.63 -8.40
CA PHE A 570 -2.15 43.29 -8.54
C PHE A 570 -2.55 43.27 -10.02
N VAL A 571 -2.84 42.09 -10.58
CA VAL A 571 -3.46 41.98 -11.90
C VAL A 571 -4.97 42.10 -11.72
N ASN A 572 -5.52 43.24 -12.07
CA ASN A 572 -6.95 43.53 -11.98
C ASN A 572 -7.70 42.80 -13.12
N PRO A 573 -8.66 41.89 -12.86
CA PRO A 573 -9.43 41.26 -13.93
C PRO A 573 -10.73 42.02 -14.16
N SER A 574 -10.66 43.24 -14.70
CA SER A 574 -11.77 43.86 -15.45
C SER A 574 -11.39 45.26 -15.93
N THR A 575 -10.98 45.39 -17.19
CA THR A 575 -11.57 46.29 -18.21
C THR A 575 -10.68 46.31 -19.45
N THR A 576 -11.17 45.69 -20.51
CA THR A 576 -10.86 46.00 -21.91
C THR A 576 -11.16 47.48 -22.16
N THR A 577 -10.22 48.26 -22.72
CA THR A 577 -10.34 49.00 -24.01
C THR A 577 -9.19 49.98 -24.25
N THR A 578 -8.57 49.87 -25.44
CA THR A 578 -8.01 50.93 -26.33
C THR A 578 -6.96 51.91 -25.79
N SER A 579 -5.73 51.86 -26.33
CA SER A 579 -5.22 52.77 -27.40
C SER A 579 -3.68 52.84 -27.36
N GLY A 580 -3.03 52.65 -28.51
CA GLY A 580 -1.60 52.90 -28.73
C GLY A 580 -0.80 51.64 -29.01
#